data_AF-A0A1J4Y9T5-F1
#
_entry.id   AF-A0A1J4Y9T5-F1
#
_cell.length_a   1.000
_cell.length_b   1.000
_cell.length_c   1.000
_cell.angle_alpha   90.00
_cell.angle_beta   90.00
_cell.angle_gamma   90.00
#
_symmetry.space_group_name_H-M   'P 1'
#
loop_
_entity.id
_entity.type
_entity.pdbx_description
1 polymer ?
#
loop_
_entity_poly.entity_id
_entity_poly.type
_entity_poly.pdbx_seq_one_letter_code
_entity_poly.pdbx_strand_id
1 'polypeptide(L)'
;MIKYQDEFEGYLRDNASGPGDKAAAFVKSSIASLNSVCKYLGVTINAKILGSDSDIDALCARLSKTGKVSDKNIKHYRSAMQQYVNMVNGL
;
A
#
# COMPACT_ATOMS: atom_id res chain seq x y z
N MET A 1 -2.63 9.32 5.69
CA MET A 1 -1.20 9.05 5.99
C MET A 1 -1.08 7.60 6.45
N ILE A 2 0.09 7.01 6.30
CA ILE A 2 0.40 5.66 6.78
C ILE A 2 0.88 5.79 8.23
N LYS A 3 0.26 5.05 9.15
CA LYS A 3 0.80 4.88 10.51
C LYS A 3 1.94 3.85 10.41
N TYR A 4 3.11 4.20 10.93
CA TYR A 4 4.36 3.42 10.79
C TYR A 4 4.93 3.45 9.36
N GLN A 5 4.99 4.65 8.76
CA GLN A 5 5.55 4.79 7.42
C GLN A 5 7.01 4.34 7.40
N ASP A 6 7.84 4.76 8.36
CA ASP A 6 9.27 4.46 8.40
C ASP A 6 9.55 2.95 8.47
N GLU A 7 8.81 2.22 9.32
CA GLU A 7 8.89 0.77 9.41
C GLU A 7 8.48 0.10 8.09
N PHE A 8 7.44 0.63 7.44
CA PHE A 8 7.03 0.15 6.13
C PHE A 8 8.06 0.46 5.04
N GLU A 9 8.71 1.61 5.06
CA GLU A 9 9.81 1.91 4.13
C GLU A 9 10.98 0.94 4.34
N GLY A 10 11.31 0.63 5.60
CA GLY A 10 12.33 -0.36 5.96
C GLY A 10 12.01 -1.74 5.40
N TYR A 11 10.80 -2.24 5.68
CA TYR A 11 10.31 -3.51 5.15
C TYR A 11 10.41 -3.59 3.63
N LEU A 12 9.99 -2.53 2.92
CA LEU A 12 10.05 -2.49 1.46
C LEU A 12 11.49 -2.50 0.93
N ARG A 13 12.45 -1.87 1.64
CA ARG A 13 13.87 -1.88 1.24
C ARG A 13 14.46 -3.27 1.41
N ASP A 14 14.15 -3.95 2.51
CA ASP A 14 14.64 -5.29 2.80
C ASP A 14 14.10 -6.34 1.82
N ASN A 15 12.86 -6.15 1.34
CA ASN A 15 12.20 -7.04 0.40
C ASN A 15 12.39 -6.64 -1.08
N ALA A 16 13.05 -5.53 -1.36
CA ALA A 16 13.26 -5.08 -2.74
C ALA A 16 14.34 -5.93 -3.43
N SER A 17 13.91 -6.86 -4.28
CA SER A 17 14.82 -7.62 -5.15
C SER A 17 15.18 -6.81 -6.40
N GLY A 18 16.37 -6.19 -6.42
CA GLY A 18 16.89 -5.53 -7.62
C GLY A 18 18.08 -4.59 -7.37
N PRO A 19 18.65 -4.02 -8.44
CA PRO A 19 19.65 -2.95 -8.33
C PRO A 19 19.13 -1.78 -7.49
N GLY A 20 20.01 -1.10 -6.75
CA GLY A 20 19.63 -0.07 -5.76
C GLY A 20 18.64 0.98 -6.26
N ASP A 21 18.78 1.45 -7.51
CA ASP A 21 17.87 2.44 -8.10
C ASP A 21 16.45 1.89 -8.31
N LYS A 22 16.32 0.61 -8.69
CA LYS A 22 15.01 -0.03 -8.86
C LYS A 22 14.35 -0.28 -7.51
N ALA A 23 15.13 -0.64 -6.49
CA ALA A 23 14.65 -0.78 -5.12
C ALA A 23 14.12 0.55 -4.58
N ALA A 24 14.87 1.64 -4.75
CA ALA A 24 14.44 2.98 -4.34
C ALA A 24 13.17 3.44 -5.05
N ALA A 25 13.06 3.18 -6.37
CA ALA A 25 11.86 3.49 -7.14
C ALA A 25 10.64 2.69 -6.67
N PHE A 26 10.83 1.39 -6.36
CA PHE A 26 9.80 0.53 -5.82
C PHE A 26 9.27 1.06 -4.48
N VAL A 27 10.17 1.35 -3.53
CA VAL A 27 9.82 1.90 -2.20
C VAL A 27 8.98 3.17 -2.36
N LYS A 28 9.48 4.14 -3.14
CA LYS A 28 8.79 5.41 -3.39
C LYS A 28 7.40 5.21 -3.99
N SER A 29 7.28 4.30 -4.96
CA SER A 29 6.00 4.03 -5.63
C SER A 29 4.97 3.37 -4.71
N SER A 30 5.41 2.48 -3.82
CA SER A 30 4.54 1.79 -2.86
C SER A 30 4.02 2.75 -1.79
N ILE A 31 4.88 3.62 -1.25
CA ILE A 31 4.49 4.67 -0.29
C ILE A 31 3.50 5.65 -0.94
N ALA A 32 3.78 6.12 -2.16
CA ALA A 32 2.91 7.02 -2.89
C ALA A 32 1.52 6.41 -3.15
N SER A 33 1.49 5.11 -3.46
CA SER A 33 0.26 4.35 -3.66
C SER A 33 -0.60 4.29 -2.40
N LEU A 34 -0.02 3.90 -1.25
CA LEU A 34 -0.74 3.86 0.03
C LEU A 34 -1.18 5.23 0.53
N ASN A 35 -0.36 6.27 0.33
CA ASN A 35 -0.76 7.65 0.62
C ASN A 35 -1.91 8.12 -0.29
N SER A 36 -1.96 7.67 -1.54
CA SER A 36 -3.09 7.93 -2.43
C SER A 36 -4.36 7.23 -1.93
N VAL A 37 -4.28 5.97 -1.47
CA VAL A 37 -5.40 5.26 -0.83
C VAL A 37 -5.92 6.03 0.38
N CYS A 38 -5.02 6.49 1.25
CA CYS A 38 -5.39 7.34 2.39
C CYS A 38 -6.16 8.58 1.96
N LYS A 39 -5.70 9.26 0.90
CA LYS A 39 -6.31 10.49 0.38
C LYS A 39 -7.69 10.24 -0.23
N TYR A 40 -7.83 9.22 -1.06
CA TYR A 40 -9.10 8.91 -1.73
C TYR A 40 -10.18 8.45 -0.74
N LEU A 41 -9.80 7.72 0.31
CA LEU A 41 -10.74 7.13 1.25
C LEU A 41 -10.90 7.91 2.56
N GLY A 42 -10.07 8.95 2.78
CA GLY A 42 -10.06 9.70 4.03
C GLY A 42 -9.64 8.86 5.25
N VAL A 43 -8.78 7.86 5.04
CA VAL A 43 -8.36 6.92 6.10
C VAL A 43 -6.89 7.10 6.45
N THR A 44 -6.54 6.67 7.66
CA THR A 44 -5.15 6.47 8.09
C THR A 44 -4.88 4.98 8.11
N ILE A 45 -3.99 4.52 7.23
CA ILE A 45 -3.63 3.09 7.15
C ILE A 45 -2.90 2.69 8.43
N ASN A 46 -3.35 1.60 9.04
CA ASN A 46 -2.77 0.92 10.18
C ASN A 46 -3.27 -0.53 10.18
N ALA A 47 -2.70 -1.41 11.01
CA ALA A 47 -3.07 -2.82 11.07
C ALA A 47 -4.56 -3.11 11.33
N LYS A 48 -5.34 -2.17 11.90
CA LYS A 48 -6.79 -2.34 12.08
C LYS A 48 -7.61 -2.03 10.84
N ILE A 49 -7.06 -1.25 9.91
CA ILE A 49 -7.71 -0.82 8.66
C ILE A 49 -7.22 -1.64 7.47
N LEU A 50 -5.98 -2.13 7.55
CA LEU A 50 -5.33 -2.92 6.53
C LEU A 50 -4.38 -3.92 7.21
N GLY A 51 -4.94 -5.04 7.67
CA GLY A 51 -4.18 -6.13 8.31
C GLY A 51 -4.36 -7.48 7.62
N SER A 52 -5.28 -7.58 6.65
CA SER A 52 -5.64 -8.83 5.99
C SER A 52 -5.95 -8.63 4.51
N ASP A 53 -5.94 -9.72 3.75
CA ASP A 53 -6.34 -9.71 2.33
C ASP A 53 -7.81 -9.30 2.15
N SER A 54 -8.69 -9.61 3.11
CA SER A 54 -10.07 -9.13 3.10
C SER A 54 -10.18 -7.61 3.23
N ASP A 55 -9.26 -6.97 3.97
CA ASP A 55 -9.22 -5.51 4.05
C ASP A 55 -8.78 -4.89 2.72
N ILE A 56 -7.83 -5.54 2.02
CA ILE A 56 -7.41 -5.15 0.67
C ILE A 56 -8.63 -5.12 -0.26
N ASP A 57 -9.41 -6.19 -0.28
CA ASP A 57 -10.62 -6.27 -1.11
C ASP A 57 -11.65 -5.19 -0.75
N ALA A 58 -11.88 -4.96 0.54
CA ALA A 58 -12.79 -3.93 1.01
C ALA A 58 -12.33 -2.51 0.59
N LEU A 59 -11.04 -2.20 0.71
CA LEU A 59 -10.49 -0.91 0.30
C LEU A 59 -10.50 -0.75 -1.23
N CYS A 60 -10.16 -1.79 -2.00
CA CYS A 60 -10.28 -1.79 -3.46
C CYS A 60 -11.72 -1.51 -3.90
N ALA A 61 -12.71 -2.18 -3.32
CA ALA A 61 -14.12 -1.96 -3.63
C ALA A 61 -14.55 -0.52 -3.30
N ARG A 62 -14.09 0.04 -2.18
CA ARG A 62 -14.34 1.45 -1.83
C ARG A 62 -13.70 2.41 -2.83
N LEU A 63 -12.46 2.15 -3.26
CA LEU A 63 -11.77 2.95 -4.27
C LEU A 63 -12.53 2.96 -5.60
N SER A 64 -12.98 1.79 -6.08
CA SER A 64 -13.81 1.68 -7.29
C SER A 64 -15.09 2.49 -7.17
N LYS A 65 -15.78 2.43 -6.01
CA LYS A 65 -17.01 3.19 -5.75
C LYS A 65 -16.82 4.71 -5.76
N THR A 66 -15.60 5.22 -5.59
CA THR A 66 -15.35 6.67 -5.70
C THR A 66 -15.53 7.21 -7.11
N GLY A 67 -15.38 6.36 -8.14
CA GLY A 67 -15.34 6.77 -9.55
C GLY A 67 -14.13 7.65 -9.92
N LYS A 68 -13.20 7.90 -9.00
CA LYS A 68 -12.05 8.81 -9.18
C LYS A 68 -10.74 8.08 -9.47
N VAL A 69 -10.73 6.75 -9.39
CA VAL A 69 -9.54 5.91 -9.53
C VAL A 69 -9.79 4.88 -10.61
N SER A 70 -8.88 4.78 -11.58
CA SER A 70 -8.96 3.78 -12.63
C SER A 70 -8.60 2.38 -12.11
N ASP A 71 -9.14 1.34 -12.73
CA ASP A 71 -8.84 -0.06 -12.37
C ASP A 71 -7.35 -0.38 -12.40
N LYS A 72 -6.62 0.24 -13.35
CA LYS A 72 -5.16 0.15 -13.42
C LYS A 72 -4.51 0.65 -12.13
N ASN A 73 -4.90 1.83 -11.65
CA ASN A 73 -4.37 2.38 -10.41
C ASN A 73 -4.80 1.56 -9.20
N ILE A 74 -6.02 1.02 -9.18
CA ILE A 74 -6.49 0.13 -8.11
C ILE A 74 -5.61 -1.12 -8.03
N LYS A 75 -5.19 -1.71 -9.16
CA LYS A 75 -4.23 -2.84 -9.16
C LYS A 75 -2.87 -2.45 -8.57
N HIS A 76 -2.36 -1.26 -8.90
CA HIS A 76 -1.12 -0.76 -8.28
C HIS A 76 -1.27 -0.55 -6.77
N TYR A 77 -2.38 0.05 -6.35
CA TYR A 77 -2.69 0.25 -4.93
C TYR A 77 -2.84 -1.07 -4.19
N ARG A 78 -3.47 -2.09 -4.82
CA ARG A 78 -3.58 -3.44 -4.28
C ARG A 78 -2.22 -4.05 -3.97
N SER A 79 -1.27 -3.94 -4.90
CA SER A 79 0.09 -4.44 -4.70
C SER A 79 0.76 -3.76 -3.51
N ALA A 80 0.68 -2.43 -3.40
CA ALA A 80 1.22 -1.70 -2.24
C ALA A 80 0.54 -2.08 -0.92
N MET A 81 -0.78 -2.27 -0.94
CA MET A 81 -1.54 -2.73 0.23
C MET A 81 -1.13 -4.15 0.66
N GLN A 82 -0.85 -5.04 -0.29
CA GLN A 82 -0.33 -6.38 0.01
C GLN A 82 1.01 -6.33 0.74
N GLN A 83 1.93 -5.47 0.28
CA GLN A 83 3.22 -5.30 0.97
C GLN A 83 3.03 -4.82 2.41
N TYR A 84 2.06 -3.94 2.67
CA TYR A 84 1.76 -3.50 4.03
C TYR A 84 1.18 -4.63 4.88
N VAL A 85 0.26 -5.43 4.34
CA VAL A 85 -0.29 -6.59 5.04
C VAL A 85 0.79 -7.61 5.36
N ASN A 86 1.70 -7.88 4.42
CA ASN A 86 2.83 -8.79 4.64
C ASN A 86 3.73 -8.28 5.77
N MET A 87 4.07 -6.98 5.77
CA MET A 87 4.82 -6.37 6.87
C MET A 87 4.12 -6.55 8.22
N VAL A 88 2.80 -6.26 8.30
CA VAL A 88 2.01 -6.40 9.52
C VAL A 88 1.99 -7.85 10.02
N ASN A 89 2.00 -8.81 9.09
CA ASN A 89 1.92 -10.24 9.39
C ASN A 89 3.29 -10.93 9.51
N GLY A 90 4.40 -10.21 9.28
CA GLY A 90 5.76 -10.77 9.33
C GLY A 90 6.07 -11.75 8.20
N LEU A 91 5.54 -11.50 6.99
CA LEU A 91 5.71 -12.32 5.78
C LEU A 91 6.73 -11.76 4.80
#